data_AF-A0A9E1KKI6-F1
#
_entry.id   AF-A0A9E1KKI6-F1
#
_cell.length_a   1.000
_cell.length_b   1.000
_cell.length_c   1.000
_cell.angle_alpha   90.00
_cell.angle_beta   90.00
_cell.angle_gamma   90.00
#
_symmetry.space_group_name_H-M   'P 1'
#
loop_
_entity.id
_entity.type
_entity.pdbx_description
1 polymer ?
#
loop_
_entity_poly.entity_id
_entity_poly.type
_entity_poly.pdbx_seq_one_letter_code
_entity_poly.pdbx_strand_id
1 'polypeptide(L)'
;ADIVFRSGASLTMVGLDVCHQTQLSPAQVEACVERGSPLAKFVVEATKPWFSIMASGEGSERLHLYDSLAMAVAIDPGLVTLEESWVAIETGDSPAQGMSVSHHKRFQRIIARHMETNARVALEVDADRFHALFKTRVLDFVRDYKVSAG
;
A
#
# COMPACT_ATOMS: atom_id res chain seq x y z
N ALA A 1 14.75 -5.07 -6.96
CA ALA A 1 14.58 -5.02 -5.49
C ALA A 1 15.87 -5.36 -4.76
N ASP A 2 16.54 -6.48 -5.09
CA ASP A 2 17.75 -6.93 -4.41
C ASP A 2 18.86 -5.85 -4.26
N ILE A 3 19.23 -5.18 -5.35
CA ILE A 3 20.19 -4.06 -5.34
C ILE A 3 19.76 -2.95 -4.35
N VAL A 4 18.47 -2.64 -4.28
CA VAL A 4 17.94 -1.57 -3.40
C VAL A 4 18.09 -1.96 -1.94
N PHE A 5 17.69 -3.17 -1.55
CA PHE A 5 17.82 -3.65 -0.17
C PHE A 5 19.28 -3.85 0.29
N ARG A 6 20.23 -3.97 -0.65
CA ARG A 6 21.67 -4.03 -0.36
C ARG A 6 22.39 -2.68 -0.46
N SER A 7 21.68 -1.60 -0.78
CA SER A 7 22.29 -0.28 -1.07
C SER A 7 22.80 0.46 0.16
N GLY A 8 22.37 0.09 1.37
CA GLY A 8 22.64 0.85 2.60
C GLY A 8 21.74 2.08 2.80
N ALA A 9 20.76 2.31 1.92
CA ALA A 9 19.75 3.35 2.12
C ALA A 9 18.87 3.07 3.35
N SER A 10 18.33 4.13 3.95
CA SER A 10 17.33 4.01 5.02
C SER A 10 15.97 3.63 4.41
N LEU A 11 15.65 2.34 4.40
CA LEU A 11 14.44 1.82 3.74
C LEU A 11 13.26 1.64 4.69
N THR A 12 12.06 1.84 4.15
CA THR A 12 10.79 1.46 4.78
C THR A 12 9.98 0.67 3.76
N MET A 13 9.61 -0.56 4.11
CA MET A 13 8.87 -1.47 3.27
C MET A 13 7.43 -1.57 3.76
N VAL A 14 6.49 -1.10 2.93
CA VAL A 14 5.05 -1.23 3.14
C VAL A 14 4.56 -2.39 2.28
N GLY A 15 4.46 -3.58 2.88
CA GLY A 15 4.21 -4.84 2.20
C GLY A 15 2.73 -5.22 2.10
N LEU A 16 2.47 -6.37 1.47
CA LEU A 16 1.12 -6.91 1.30
C LEU A 16 0.42 -7.19 2.64
N ASP A 17 1.18 -7.55 3.69
CA ASP A 17 0.68 -7.85 5.03
C ASP A 17 -0.21 -6.72 5.60
N VAL A 18 0.18 -5.47 5.36
CA VAL A 18 -0.58 -4.28 5.77
C VAL A 18 -1.50 -3.76 4.67
N CYS A 19 -1.07 -3.83 3.40
CA CYS A 19 -1.85 -3.28 2.30
C CYS A 19 -3.19 -4.02 2.10
N HIS A 20 -3.25 -5.34 2.32
CA HIS A 20 -4.49 -6.12 2.20
C HIS A 20 -5.56 -5.74 3.24
N GLN A 21 -5.18 -5.02 4.30
CA GLN A 21 -6.10 -4.51 5.31
C GLN A 21 -6.71 -3.15 4.90
N THR A 22 -6.20 -2.54 3.83
CA THR A 22 -6.74 -1.30 3.27
C THR A 22 -7.69 -1.60 2.14
N GLN A 23 -8.86 -0.96 2.16
CA GLN A 23 -9.89 -1.18 1.16
C GLN A 23 -10.47 0.13 0.61
N LEU A 24 -10.76 0.14 -0.69
CA LEU A 24 -11.57 1.14 -1.38
C LEU A 24 -12.75 0.42 -2.04
N SER A 25 -13.98 0.89 -1.82
CA SER A 25 -15.18 0.31 -2.43
C SER A 25 -15.65 1.07 -3.68
N PRO A 26 -16.38 0.41 -4.59
CA PRO A 26 -17.04 1.08 -5.71
C PRO A 26 -17.93 2.25 -5.24
N ALA A 27 -18.73 2.03 -4.20
CA ALA A 27 -19.64 3.04 -3.65
C ALA A 27 -18.92 4.32 -3.16
N GLN A 28 -17.72 4.20 -2.58
CA GLN A 28 -16.92 5.36 -2.17
C GLN A 28 -16.45 6.19 -3.38
N VAL A 29 -16.11 5.52 -4.47
CA VAL A 29 -15.66 6.16 -5.71
C VAL A 29 -16.85 6.78 -6.46
N GLU A 30 -17.97 6.08 -6.55
CA GLU A 30 -19.21 6.56 -7.18
C GLU A 30 -19.77 7.81 -6.49
N ALA A 31 -19.71 7.87 -5.14
CA ALA A 31 -20.12 9.04 -4.37
C ALA A 31 -19.33 10.31 -4.72
N CYS A 32 -18.15 10.20 -5.34
CA CYS A 32 -17.38 11.36 -5.77
C CYS A 32 -17.99 12.05 -7.01
N VAL A 33 -18.77 11.33 -7.83
CA VAL A 33 -19.30 11.86 -9.11
C VAL A 33 -20.57 12.68 -8.94
N GLU A 34 -21.22 12.68 -7.77
CA GLU A 34 -22.47 13.42 -7.51
C GLU A 34 -22.38 14.91 -7.87
N ARG A 35 -21.19 15.52 -7.79
CA ARG A 35 -20.96 16.94 -8.13
C ARG A 35 -20.56 17.20 -9.58
N GLY A 36 -20.45 16.16 -10.42
CA GLY A 36 -20.15 16.29 -11.85
C GLY A 36 -18.71 16.69 -12.20
N SER A 37 -17.75 16.56 -11.27
CA SER A 37 -16.35 16.93 -11.50
C SER A 37 -15.70 16.07 -12.61
N PRO A 38 -14.95 16.67 -13.56
CA PRO A 38 -14.18 15.91 -14.54
C PRO A 38 -13.16 14.95 -13.91
N LEU A 39 -12.55 15.35 -12.79
CA LEU A 39 -11.62 14.49 -12.05
C LEU A 39 -12.34 13.29 -11.45
N ALA A 40 -13.52 13.49 -10.85
CA ALA A 40 -14.31 12.40 -10.29
C ALA A 40 -14.74 11.39 -11.37
N LYS A 41 -15.16 11.86 -12.55
CA LYS A 41 -15.48 10.98 -13.69
C LYS A 41 -14.29 10.15 -14.12
N PHE A 42 -13.12 10.78 -14.27
CA PHE A 42 -11.88 10.08 -14.59
C PHE A 42 -11.53 9.01 -13.55
N VAL A 43 -11.64 9.32 -12.25
CA VAL A 43 -11.34 8.36 -11.17
C VAL A 43 -12.29 7.16 -11.21
N VAL A 44 -13.59 7.37 -11.45
CA VAL A 44 -14.54 6.27 -11.64
C VAL A 44 -14.17 5.41 -12.85
N GLU A 45 -13.91 6.03 -14.01
CA GLU A 45 -13.55 5.31 -15.23
C GLU A 45 -12.25 4.52 -15.08
N ALA A 46 -11.23 5.09 -14.42
CA ALA A 46 -9.94 4.45 -14.20
C ALA A 46 -10.00 3.28 -13.21
N THR A 47 -10.88 3.34 -12.21
CA THR A 47 -10.99 2.29 -11.17
C THR A 47 -11.98 1.18 -11.52
N LYS A 48 -12.98 1.46 -12.37
CA LYS A 48 -14.03 0.50 -12.75
C LYS A 48 -13.52 -0.86 -13.25
N PRO A 49 -12.53 -0.96 -14.16
CA PRO A 49 -12.04 -2.26 -14.62
C PRO A 49 -11.44 -3.11 -13.50
N TRP A 50 -10.76 -2.46 -12.54
CA TRP A 50 -10.16 -3.14 -11.40
C TRP A 50 -11.20 -3.69 -10.44
N PHE A 51 -12.28 -2.94 -10.19
CA PHE A 51 -13.42 -3.46 -9.41
C PHE A 51 -14.05 -4.68 -10.08
N SER A 52 -14.20 -4.68 -11.41
CA SER A 52 -14.71 -5.85 -12.14
C SER A 52 -13.78 -7.06 -12.04
N ILE A 53 -12.46 -6.87 -12.11
CA ILE A 53 -11.48 -7.95 -11.91
C ILE A 53 -11.60 -8.53 -10.49
N MET A 54 -11.63 -7.65 -9.47
CA MET A 54 -11.74 -8.07 -8.08
C MET A 54 -13.04 -8.84 -7.80
N ALA A 55 -14.16 -8.40 -8.39
CA ALA A 55 -15.46 -9.06 -8.26
C ALA A 55 -15.57 -10.39 -9.02
N SER A 56 -14.74 -10.61 -10.05
CA SER A 56 -14.73 -11.85 -10.85
C SER A 56 -13.94 -13.00 -10.21
N GLY A 57 -13.11 -12.70 -9.21
CA GLY A 57 -12.40 -13.71 -8.42
C GLY A 57 -13.16 -14.13 -7.17
N GLU A 58 -12.60 -15.04 -6.39
CA GLU A 58 -13.13 -15.42 -5.05
C GLU A 58 -12.81 -14.39 -3.96
N GLY A 59 -12.33 -13.19 -4.33
CA GLY A 59 -11.85 -12.14 -3.42
C GLY A 59 -12.93 -11.13 -3.01
N SER A 60 -12.51 -10.07 -2.32
CA SER A 60 -13.41 -8.94 -2.01
C SER A 60 -13.67 -8.08 -3.24
N GLU A 61 -14.89 -7.56 -3.42
CA GLU A 61 -15.27 -6.57 -4.44
C GLU A 61 -14.63 -5.17 -4.25
N ARG A 62 -13.50 -5.11 -3.53
CA ARG A 62 -12.84 -3.88 -3.07
C ARG A 62 -11.39 -3.87 -3.53
N LEU A 63 -10.87 -2.68 -3.83
CA LEU A 63 -9.46 -2.49 -4.17
C LEU A 63 -8.62 -2.34 -2.92
N HIS A 64 -7.40 -2.84 -2.96
CA HIS A 64 -6.40 -2.59 -1.92
C HIS A 64 -5.57 -1.36 -2.28
N LEU A 65 -5.28 -0.52 -1.30
CA LEU A 65 -4.70 0.80 -1.51
C LEU A 65 -3.17 0.79 -1.28
N TYR A 66 -2.45 0.01 -2.09
CA TYR A 66 -1.00 -0.23 -1.96
C TYR A 66 -0.17 1.07 -1.91
N ASP A 67 -0.10 1.80 -3.03
CA ASP A 67 0.74 3.00 -3.15
C ASP A 67 0.25 4.15 -2.26
N SER A 68 -1.06 4.21 -2.04
CA SER A 68 -1.66 5.21 -1.17
C SER A 68 -1.28 5.00 0.30
N LEU A 69 -1.20 3.75 0.76
CA LEU A 69 -0.70 3.43 2.10
C LEU A 69 0.79 3.75 2.20
N ALA A 70 1.60 3.39 1.19
CA ALA A 70 3.02 3.74 1.16
C ALA A 70 3.23 5.26 1.28
N MET A 71 2.43 6.06 0.58
CA MET A 71 2.49 7.52 0.67
C MET A 71 2.00 8.05 2.02
N ALA A 72 0.92 7.50 2.55
CA ALA A 72 0.41 7.86 3.87
C ALA A 72 1.45 7.60 4.96
N VAL A 73 2.16 6.46 4.92
CA VAL A 73 3.23 6.11 5.86
C VAL A 73 4.43 7.04 5.74
N ALA A 74 4.76 7.52 4.55
CA ALA A 74 5.83 8.51 4.38
C ALA A 74 5.47 9.88 4.99
N ILE A 75 4.18 10.23 5.06
CA ILE A 75 3.68 11.46 5.70
C ILE A 75 3.53 11.27 7.22
N ASP A 76 2.95 10.15 7.65
CA ASP A 76 2.70 9.79 9.04
C ASP A 76 3.09 8.31 9.27
N PRO A 77 4.34 8.04 9.72
CA PRO A 77 4.77 6.68 10.04
C PRO A 77 3.97 6.04 11.18
N GLY A 78 3.26 6.83 12.00
CA GLY A 78 2.43 6.35 13.10
C GLY A 78 1.12 5.69 12.66
N LEU A 79 0.91 5.52 11.35
CA LEU A 79 -0.16 4.71 10.78
C LEU A 79 0.15 3.20 10.80
N VAL A 80 1.42 2.82 10.99
CA VAL A 80 1.86 1.43 10.95
C VAL A 80 2.79 1.08 12.11
N THR A 81 2.82 -0.19 12.50
CA THR A 81 3.88 -0.72 13.36
C THR A 81 5.05 -1.15 12.48
N LEU A 82 6.20 -0.47 12.66
CA LEU A 82 7.44 -0.75 11.91
C LEU A 82 8.38 -1.62 12.76
N GLU A 83 8.84 -2.72 12.17
CA GLU A 83 9.85 -3.60 12.77
C GLU A 83 11.17 -3.53 12.01
N GLU A 84 12.27 -3.45 12.76
CA GLU A 84 13.63 -3.55 12.23
C GLU A 84 13.88 -4.96 11.70
N SER A 85 14.18 -5.07 10.41
CA SER A 85 14.29 -6.35 9.71
C SER A 85 15.50 -6.43 8.79
N TRP A 86 16.04 -7.64 8.68
CA TRP A 86 16.84 -8.00 7.52
C TRP A 86 15.91 -8.52 6.43
N VAL A 87 15.95 -7.89 5.26
CA VAL A 87 15.18 -8.28 4.09
C VAL A 87 16.14 -8.72 2.99
N ALA A 88 16.02 -9.99 2.58
CA ALA A 88 16.69 -10.54 1.41
C ALA A 88 15.67 -10.72 0.27
N ILE A 89 16.13 -10.59 -0.98
CA ILE A 89 15.30 -10.85 -2.15
C ILE A 89 15.77 -12.16 -2.80
N GLU A 90 14.85 -13.09 -3.02
CA GLU A 90 15.15 -14.31 -3.78
C GLU A 90 15.32 -13.97 -5.25
N THR A 91 16.51 -14.19 -5.80
CA THR A 91 16.87 -13.84 -7.19
C THR A 91 17.16 -15.06 -8.07
N GLY A 92 17.11 -16.27 -7.51
CA GLY A 92 17.31 -17.51 -8.24
C GLY A 92 16.16 -17.81 -9.21
N ASP A 93 16.42 -18.75 -10.11
CA ASP A 93 15.43 -19.26 -11.06
C ASP A 93 14.60 -20.36 -10.38
N SER A 94 13.62 -19.94 -9.59
CA SER A 94 12.73 -20.83 -8.82
C SER A 94 11.34 -20.21 -8.67
N PRO A 95 10.32 -20.97 -8.24
CA PRO A 95 8.99 -20.43 -7.97
C PRO A 95 8.94 -19.30 -6.92
N ALA A 96 10.01 -19.16 -6.10
CA ALA A 96 10.12 -18.11 -5.10
C ALA A 96 10.81 -16.84 -5.64
N GLN A 97 11.18 -16.78 -6.92
CA GLN A 97 11.82 -15.61 -7.52
C GLN A 97 11.02 -14.33 -7.23
N GLY A 98 11.69 -13.32 -6.68
CA GLY A 98 11.08 -12.05 -6.30
C GLY A 98 10.52 -12.01 -4.87
N MET A 99 10.52 -13.13 -4.14
CA MET A 99 10.09 -13.15 -2.74
C MET A 99 10.97 -12.23 -1.88
N SER A 100 10.34 -11.41 -1.05
CA SER A 100 11.01 -10.62 -0.01
C SER A 100 11.01 -11.41 1.29
N VAL A 101 12.17 -11.95 1.68
CA VAL A 101 12.34 -12.77 2.89
C VAL A 101 12.72 -11.84 4.05
N SER A 102 11.78 -11.64 4.99
CA SER A 102 11.91 -10.73 6.13
C SER A 102 12.24 -11.47 7.43
N HIS A 103 13.36 -11.13 8.06
CA HIS A 103 13.77 -11.60 9.39
C HIS A 103 13.60 -10.51 10.46
N HIS A 104 12.34 -10.14 10.73
CA HIS A 104 12.01 -9.12 11.73
C HIS A 104 12.14 -9.63 13.17
N LYS A 105 11.99 -10.95 13.41
CA LYS A 105 12.19 -11.54 14.73
C LYS A 105 13.66 -11.88 14.98
N ARG A 106 14.16 -11.57 16.19
CA ARG A 106 15.56 -11.80 16.57
C ARG A 106 16.03 -13.24 16.38
N PHE A 107 15.20 -14.23 16.69
CA PHE A 107 15.59 -15.64 16.52
C PHE A 107 15.77 -16.03 15.04
N GLN A 108 14.98 -15.44 14.13
CA GLN A 108 15.11 -15.68 12.68
C GLN A 108 16.48 -15.17 12.20
N ARG A 109 16.87 -13.97 12.65
CA ARG A 109 18.19 -13.37 12.39
C ARG A 109 19.35 -14.20 12.91
N ILE A 110 19.21 -14.80 14.10
CA ILE A 110 20.22 -15.72 14.66
C ILE A 110 20.37 -16.97 13.79
N ILE A 111 19.26 -17.63 13.45
CA ILE A 111 19.27 -18.86 12.63
C ILE A 111 19.85 -18.59 11.25
N ALA A 112 19.44 -17.48 10.63
CA ALA A 112 19.89 -17.09 9.29
C ALA A 112 21.28 -16.42 9.27
N ARG A 113 21.90 -16.18 10.45
CA ARG A 113 23.20 -15.49 10.60
C ARG A 113 23.25 -14.08 9.98
N HIS A 114 22.14 -13.36 10.07
CA HIS A 114 21.99 -11.97 9.64
C HIS A 114 21.57 -11.12 10.84
N MET A 115 22.54 -10.65 11.63
CA MET A 115 22.26 -9.95 12.89
C MET A 115 21.94 -8.47 12.69
N GLU A 116 22.44 -7.89 11.60
CA GLU A 116 22.15 -6.58 11.07
C GLU A 116 20.72 -6.47 10.51
N THR A 117 20.24 -5.24 10.34
CA THR A 117 18.98 -4.92 9.65
C THR A 117 19.26 -3.96 8.50
N ASN A 118 18.42 -4.00 7.46
CA ASN A 118 18.56 -3.15 6.26
C ASN A 118 17.27 -2.42 5.88
N ALA A 119 16.17 -2.68 6.57
CA ALA A 119 14.90 -2.01 6.35
C ALA A 119 14.02 -2.03 7.61
N ARG A 120 13.10 -1.07 7.67
CA ARG A 120 11.93 -1.12 8.57
C ARG A 120 10.75 -1.68 7.80
N VAL A 121 10.14 -2.75 8.27
CA VAL A 121 9.01 -3.42 7.59
C VAL A 121 7.73 -3.13 8.36
N ALA A 122 6.69 -2.66 7.66
CA ALA A 122 5.37 -2.48 8.24
C ALA A 122 4.67 -3.84 8.41
N LEU A 123 4.31 -4.19 9.64
CA LEU A 123 3.64 -5.48 9.95
C LEU A 123 2.20 -5.32 10.42
N GLU A 124 1.83 -4.14 10.93
CA GLU A 124 0.47 -3.80 11.34
C GLU A 124 0.11 -2.41 10.83
N VAL A 125 -1.18 -2.16 10.62
CA VAL A 125 -1.70 -0.87 10.15
C VAL A 125 -2.93 -0.48 10.94
N ASP A 126 -3.02 0.80 11.32
CA ASP A 126 -4.26 1.42 11.74
C ASP A 126 -5.08 1.78 10.50
N ALA A 127 -5.84 0.78 10.02
CA ALA A 127 -6.62 0.90 8.79
C ALA A 127 -7.67 2.02 8.88
N ASP A 128 -8.31 2.19 10.03
CA ASP A 128 -9.32 3.23 10.23
C ASP A 128 -8.72 4.64 10.12
N ARG A 129 -7.58 4.90 10.77
CA ARG A 129 -6.88 6.19 10.63
C ARG A 129 -6.40 6.41 9.19
N PHE A 130 -5.90 5.37 8.54
CA PHE A 130 -5.52 5.44 7.12
C PHE A 130 -6.72 5.80 6.24
N HIS A 131 -7.87 5.13 6.41
CA HIS A 131 -9.08 5.38 5.63
C HIS A 131 -9.65 6.77 5.86
N ALA A 132 -9.62 7.26 7.10
CA ALA A 132 -10.00 8.63 7.41
C ALA A 132 -9.11 9.64 6.67
N LEU A 133 -7.79 9.44 6.70
CA LEU A 133 -6.83 10.28 5.99
C LEU A 133 -7.05 10.23 4.47
N PHE A 134 -7.19 9.03 3.90
CA PHE A 134 -7.42 8.83 2.48
C PHE A 134 -8.72 9.49 2.02
N LYS A 135 -9.80 9.34 2.80
CA LYS A 135 -11.07 10.01 2.52
C LYS A 135 -10.88 11.53 2.47
N THR A 136 -10.27 12.11 3.49
CA THR A 136 -10.10 13.57 3.57
C THR A 136 -9.17 14.11 2.48
N ARG A 137 -8.08 13.41 2.17
CA ARG A 137 -7.05 13.91 1.24
C ARG A 137 -7.33 13.59 -0.21
N VAL A 138 -8.01 12.48 -0.49
CA VAL A 138 -8.22 11.98 -1.86
C VAL A 138 -9.70 12.04 -2.23
N LEU A 139 -10.58 11.35 -1.52
CA LEU A 139 -11.99 11.26 -1.95
C LEU A 139 -12.71 12.61 -1.87
N ASP A 140 -12.57 13.34 -0.75
CA ASP A 140 -13.17 14.67 -0.59
C ASP A 140 -12.55 15.67 -1.60
N PHE A 141 -11.25 15.58 -1.86
CA PHE A 141 -10.58 16.39 -2.88
C PHE A 141 -11.13 16.11 -4.29
N VAL A 142 -11.23 14.84 -4.68
CA VAL A 142 -11.76 14.41 -5.99
C VAL A 142 -13.21 14.86 -6.16
N ARG A 143 -14.05 14.70 -5.13
CA ARG A 143 -15.44 15.14 -5.15
C ARG A 143 -15.57 16.65 -5.34
N ASP A 144 -14.76 17.42 -4.62
CA ASP A 144 -14.90 18.88 -4.56
C ASP A 144 -14.01 19.62 -5.59
N TYR A 145 -13.24 18.87 -6.40
CA TYR A 145 -12.37 19.41 -7.43
C TYR A 145 -13.16 20.21 -8.46
N LYS A 146 -12.90 21.52 -8.53
CA LYS A 146 -13.42 22.43 -9.56
C LYS A 146 -12.30 22.76 -10.53
N VAL A 147 -12.59 22.69 -11.83
CA VAL A 147 -11.70 23.26 -12.83
C VAL A 147 -11.71 24.77 -12.63
N SER A 148 -10.59 25.37 -12.24
CA SER A 148 -10.42 26.81 -12.29
C SER A 148 -10.68 27.24 -13.72
N ALA A 149 -11.70 28.07 -13.97
CA ALA A 149 -11.86 28.70 -15.26
C ALA A 149 -10.62 29.58 -15.48
N GLY A 150 -9.73 29.12 -16.36
CA GLY A 150 -8.63 29.91 -16.90
C GLY A 150 -9.13 30.92 -17.92
#